data_AF-A0A2B4RVV5-F1
#
_entry.id   AF-A0A2B4RVV5-F1
#
_cell.length_a   1.000
_cell.length_b   1.000
_cell.length_c   1.000
_cell.angle_alpha   90.00
_cell.angle_beta   90.00
_cell.angle_gamma   90.00
#
_symmetry.space_group_name_H-M   'P 1'
#
loop_
_entity.id
_entity.type
_entity.pdbx_description
1 polymer ?
#
loop_
_entity_poly.entity_id
_entity_poly.type
_entity_poly.pdbx_seq_one_letter_code
_entity_poly.pdbx_strand_id
1 'polypeptide(L)'
;MLRSLLFVLTIFSQIIFRDDFFVVSLTSKTCSAKNQDCNMAEVDGAHPKLFMLDGIKVGHVQEVKLMEGKIHQMITRSLRPLLFEIPDFLSKEECEHIIKLAGKKGLHESTTLPDPDDDIAYSDEEKVEHCKNLLSNDRGSDGKISTLEFAAFIKQDFAMSISDADVETMLQKVNFDKDRDGLISEKECLEGNHVAFDQYMRYLEDNHPRERTRLSKQTWLSVTGSTDVVLRDLQQRVKLLTKLPKYFIENSEDLQVVQYGVHGHYHAHYDSTNEWNGQASRCCLGNYSDHCSLCRFMTVLYYLNDVTDGGETAFPVAEEEHINQTEIEKEDRTNLSIHC
;
A
#
# COMPACT_ATOMS: atom_id res chain seq x y z
N MET A 1 17.23 13.96 -1.85
CA MET A 1 16.45 14.22 -0.61
C MET A 1 17.33 13.89 0.60
N LEU A 2 17.41 14.74 1.63
CA LEU A 2 18.17 14.45 2.86
C LEU A 2 17.56 13.23 3.59
N ARG A 3 18.39 12.50 4.34
CA ARG A 3 18.02 11.30 5.13
C ARG A 3 16.97 11.62 6.20
N SER A 4 15.71 11.57 5.81
CA SER A 4 14.57 11.79 6.71
C SER A 4 13.86 10.48 7.05
N LEU A 5 13.26 10.42 8.24
CA LEU A 5 12.15 9.50 8.47
C LEU A 5 10.87 10.19 7.99
N LEU A 6 10.09 9.49 7.18
CA LEU A 6 8.71 9.83 6.91
C LEU A 6 7.80 8.94 7.76
N PHE A 7 7.03 9.54 8.65
CA PHE A 7 6.09 8.84 9.52
C PHE A 7 4.67 9.15 9.05
N VAL A 8 4.04 8.17 8.41
CA VAL A 8 2.69 8.28 7.84
C VAL A 8 1.71 7.62 8.80
N LEU A 9 0.82 8.41 9.41
CA LEU A 9 -0.26 7.85 10.19
C LEU A 9 -1.49 7.74 9.28
N THR A 10 -1.64 6.58 8.64
CA THR A 10 -2.85 6.21 7.92
C THR A 10 -3.95 6.00 8.95
N ILE A 11 -4.84 6.99 9.08
CA ILE A 11 -5.97 6.92 10.01
C ILE A 11 -6.91 5.80 9.53
N PHE A 12 -6.82 4.63 10.14
CA PHE A 12 -7.99 3.78 10.31
C PHE A 12 -8.64 4.11 11.64
N SER A 13 -9.92 4.40 11.57
CA SER A 13 -10.85 4.46 12.69
C SER A 13 -10.94 3.09 13.38
N GLN A 14 -10.02 2.87 14.31
CA GLN A 14 -10.00 1.89 15.41
C GLN A 14 -9.97 0.39 15.13
N ILE A 15 -9.10 -0.26 15.93
CA ILE A 15 -8.91 -1.70 16.05
C ILE A 15 -9.58 -2.17 17.37
N ILE A 16 -10.67 -2.92 17.27
CA ILE A 16 -11.29 -3.72 18.34
C ILE A 16 -10.52 -5.03 18.51
N PHE A 17 -10.39 -5.48 19.76
CA PHE A 17 -9.89 -6.81 20.11
C PHE A 17 -11.07 -7.68 20.57
N ARG A 18 -11.18 -8.92 20.08
CA ARG A 18 -12.01 -9.95 20.72
C ARG A 18 -11.43 -11.33 20.43
N ASP A 19 -11.14 -12.09 21.49
CA ASP A 19 -10.75 -13.51 21.44
C ASP A 19 -9.63 -13.83 20.42
N ASP A 20 -8.45 -13.22 20.55
CA ASP A 20 -7.32 -13.36 19.61
C ASP A 20 -7.55 -12.76 18.20
N PHE A 21 -8.61 -11.96 17.99
CA PHE A 21 -8.94 -11.35 16.70
C PHE A 21 -8.96 -9.81 16.73
N PHE A 22 -8.57 -9.22 15.60
CA PHE A 22 -8.77 -7.80 15.29
C PHE A 22 -10.10 -7.61 14.55
N VAL A 23 -10.99 -6.80 15.10
CA VAL A 23 -12.26 -6.36 14.49
C VAL A 23 -12.17 -4.86 14.26
N VAL A 24 -12.58 -4.31 13.11
CA VAL A 24 -12.61 -2.84 12.91
C VAL A 24 -13.98 -2.31 13.37
N SER A 25 -14.02 -1.29 14.24
CA SER A 25 -15.27 -0.60 14.60
C SER A 25 -15.10 0.89 14.67
N LEU A 26 -16.05 1.57 14.05
CA LEU A 26 -16.05 3.00 13.75
C LEU A 26 -16.49 3.90 14.92
N THR A 27 -16.24 3.55 16.19
CA THR A 27 -16.73 4.32 17.35
C THR A 27 -15.61 4.94 18.18
N SER A 28 -15.45 6.27 18.12
CA SER A 28 -14.35 7.09 18.68
C SER A 28 -14.13 7.00 20.21
N LYS A 29 -13.01 6.39 20.68
CA LYS A 29 -12.37 6.70 21.98
C LYS A 29 -10.84 6.62 21.87
N THR A 30 -10.16 7.76 21.71
CA THR A 30 -8.69 7.88 21.65
C THR A 30 -8.06 8.14 23.03
N CYS A 31 -6.82 7.65 23.29
CA CYS A 31 -6.04 7.96 24.50
C CYS A 31 -5.24 9.25 24.28
N SER A 32 -5.36 10.25 25.16
CA SER A 32 -4.50 11.43 25.13
C SER A 32 -3.40 11.30 26.18
N ALA A 33 -2.16 11.07 25.72
CA ALA A 33 -1.00 10.98 26.62
C ALA A 33 -0.63 12.33 27.28
N LYS A 34 -1.34 13.43 27.00
CA LYS A 34 -1.21 14.68 27.78
C LYS A 34 -1.70 14.47 29.22
N ASN A 35 -2.67 13.59 29.45
CA ASN A 35 -3.36 13.46 30.74
C ASN A 35 -3.40 12.02 31.31
N GLN A 36 -2.94 10.99 30.58
CA GLN A 36 -3.03 9.58 30.99
C GLN A 36 -1.79 8.77 30.56
N ASP A 37 -1.34 7.84 31.41
CA ASP A 37 -0.33 6.84 31.04
C ASP A 37 -1.00 5.69 30.29
N CYS A 38 -0.87 5.70 28.95
CA CYS A 38 -1.46 4.68 28.09
C CYS A 38 -0.67 3.35 28.11
N ASN A 39 0.43 3.23 28.88
CA ASN A 39 1.26 2.03 28.93
C ASN A 39 0.79 0.96 29.93
N MET A 40 -0.17 1.27 30.82
CA MET A 40 -0.30 0.53 32.08
C MET A 40 -1.71 0.19 32.59
N ALA A 41 -2.79 0.58 31.91
CA ALA A 41 -4.09 -0.01 32.23
C ALA A 41 -4.22 -1.32 31.46
N GLU A 42 -4.58 -2.40 32.15
CA GLU A 42 -5.10 -3.63 31.54
C GLU A 42 -5.89 -3.24 30.29
N VAL A 43 -5.47 -3.76 29.14
CA VAL A 43 -6.25 -3.63 27.92
C VAL A 43 -7.60 -4.23 28.28
N ASP A 44 -8.58 -3.38 28.53
CA ASP A 44 -9.98 -3.80 28.66
C ASP A 44 -10.24 -4.57 27.38
N GLY A 45 -10.37 -5.90 27.49
CA GLY A 45 -10.10 -6.86 26.41
C GLY A 45 -10.99 -6.70 25.17
N ALA A 46 -11.91 -5.74 25.18
CA ALA A 46 -12.76 -5.35 24.07
C ALA A 46 -12.26 -4.12 23.27
N HIS A 47 -11.61 -3.11 23.87
CA HIS A 47 -11.32 -1.82 23.19
C HIS A 47 -10.06 -1.09 23.71
N PRO A 48 -8.86 -1.40 23.19
CA PRO A 48 -7.65 -0.66 23.54
C PRO A 48 -7.72 0.79 23.04
N LYS A 49 -7.50 1.77 23.91
CA LYS A 49 -7.32 3.17 23.49
C LYS A 49 -5.91 3.35 22.91
N LEU A 50 -5.81 3.50 21.60
CA LEU A 50 -4.53 3.74 20.92
C LEU A 50 -4.10 5.22 21.07
N PHE A 51 -2.80 5.44 21.25
CA PHE A 51 -2.22 6.77 21.22
C PHE A 51 -2.08 7.25 19.78
N MET A 52 -2.44 8.52 19.55
CA MET A 52 -2.28 9.19 18.27
C MET A 52 -1.53 10.50 18.51
N LEU A 53 -0.48 10.74 17.72
CA LEU A 53 0.28 12.00 17.78
C LEU A 53 -0.60 13.17 17.32
N ASP A 54 -0.40 14.34 17.91
CA ASP A 54 -1.17 15.55 17.59
C ASP A 54 -0.48 16.33 16.46
N GLY A 55 -1.17 16.47 15.32
CA GLY A 55 -0.65 17.20 14.15
C GLY A 55 -0.54 18.71 14.36
N ILE A 56 -1.36 19.30 15.21
CA ILE A 56 -1.47 20.75 15.48
C ILE A 56 -1.72 21.59 14.21
N LYS A 57 -0.71 21.80 13.35
CA LYS A 57 -0.81 22.43 12.02
C LYS A 57 0.38 22.05 11.14
N VAL A 58 0.21 22.12 9.82
CA VAL A 58 1.32 21.94 8.86
C VAL A 58 2.48 22.89 9.18
N GLY A 59 3.70 22.36 9.19
CA GLY A 59 4.94 23.06 9.54
C GLY A 59 5.20 23.21 11.05
N HIS A 60 4.30 22.75 11.92
CA HIS A 60 4.55 22.76 13.36
C HIS A 60 5.65 21.78 13.74
N VAL A 61 6.56 22.21 14.64
CA VAL A 61 7.69 21.42 15.13
C VAL A 61 7.50 21.09 16.59
N GLN A 62 7.60 19.80 16.93
CA GLN A 62 7.54 19.27 18.29
C GLN A 62 8.86 18.58 18.64
N GLU A 63 9.33 18.73 19.88
CA GLU A 63 10.49 18.01 20.37
C GLU A 63 10.11 16.62 20.87
N VAL A 64 10.83 15.60 20.41
CA VAL A 64 10.64 14.21 20.85
C VAL A 64 11.97 13.59 21.29
N LYS A 65 11.95 12.86 22.40
CA LYS A 65 13.12 12.18 22.96
C LYS A 65 13.03 10.68 22.65
N LEU A 66 13.71 10.28 21.59
CA LEU A 66 13.69 8.90 21.07
C LEU A 66 14.96 8.13 21.38
N MET A 67 16.04 8.85 21.68
CA MET A 67 17.33 8.28 22.08
C MET A 67 17.85 9.01 23.32
N GLU A 68 18.61 8.29 24.14
CA GLU A 68 19.23 8.88 25.32
C GLU A 68 20.17 10.01 24.92
N GLY A 69 20.02 11.18 25.56
CA GLY A 69 20.85 12.36 25.29
C GLY A 69 20.59 13.08 23.96
N LYS A 70 19.66 12.61 23.09
CA LYS A 70 19.35 13.26 21.80
C LYS A 70 17.88 13.66 21.71
N ILE A 71 17.65 14.95 21.48
CA ILE A 71 16.34 15.52 21.15
C ILE A 71 16.20 15.52 19.62
N HIS A 72 15.06 15.03 19.13
CA HIS A 72 14.70 15.05 17.72
C HIS A 72 13.58 16.07 17.48
N GLN A 73 13.55 16.61 16.28
CA GLN A 73 12.47 17.49 15.82
C GLN A 73 11.49 16.67 14.98
N MET A 74 10.22 16.70 15.36
CA MET A 74 9.12 16.10 14.61
C MET A 74 8.29 17.21 13.98
N ILE A 75 8.19 17.20 12.65
CA ILE A 75 7.57 18.24 11.85
C ILE A 75 6.26 17.70 11.28
N THR A 76 5.14 18.38 11.52
CA THR A 76 3.88 18.03 10.84
C THR A 76 3.96 18.44 9.37
N ARG A 77 3.80 17.49 8.45
CA ARG A 77 3.82 17.72 7.00
C ARG A 77 2.45 17.78 6.36
N SER A 78 1.49 17.05 6.93
CA SER A 78 0.10 17.03 6.48
C SER A 78 -0.81 16.68 7.67
N LEU A 79 -2.05 17.16 7.62
CA LEU A 79 -3.14 16.78 8.51
C LEU A 79 -4.09 15.78 7.83
N ARG A 80 -4.08 15.70 6.50
CA ARG A 80 -4.85 14.73 5.69
C ARG A 80 -3.97 14.16 4.57
N PRO A 81 -3.43 12.93 4.70
CA PRO A 81 -3.37 12.13 5.92
C PRO A 81 -2.49 12.80 6.99
N LEU A 82 -2.62 12.36 8.25
CA LEU A 82 -1.76 12.87 9.32
C LEU A 82 -0.32 12.37 9.10
N LEU A 83 0.58 13.29 8.77
CA LEU A 83 1.94 12.99 8.32
C LEU A 83 2.95 13.77 9.15
N PHE A 84 3.96 13.08 9.65
CA PHE A 84 5.09 13.67 10.36
C PHE A 84 6.41 13.33 9.67
N GLU A 85 7.37 14.25 9.73
CA GLU A 85 8.76 14.00 9.34
C GLU A 85 9.67 14.15 10.55
N ILE A 86 10.62 13.22 10.72
CA ILE A 86 11.68 13.32 11.73
C ILE A 86 13.03 13.24 11.01
N PRO A 87 13.71 14.38 10.76
CA PRO A 87 15.04 14.38 10.18
C PRO A 87 16.05 13.65 11.05
N ASP A 88 17.05 13.01 10.43
CA ASP A 88 18.17 12.34 11.11
C ASP A 88 17.74 11.34 12.19
N PHE A 89 16.61 10.65 11.94
CA PHE A 89 16.10 9.61 12.83
C PHE A 89 17.05 8.42 12.91
N LEU A 90 17.59 7.99 11.76
CA LEU A 90 18.66 7.00 11.63
C LEU A 90 19.99 7.70 11.34
N SER A 91 21.08 7.19 11.92
CA SER A 91 22.42 7.60 11.54
C SER A 91 22.83 7.00 10.19
N LYS A 92 23.91 7.52 9.60
CA LYS A 92 24.46 7.00 8.35
C LYS A 92 24.89 5.53 8.47
N GLU A 93 25.52 5.21 9.59
CA GLU A 93 26.02 3.88 9.90
C GLU A 93 24.86 2.90 10.09
N GLU A 94 23.77 3.33 10.73
CA GLU A 94 22.55 2.52 10.89
C GLU A 94 21.91 2.21 9.54
N CYS A 95 21.76 3.22 8.68
CA CYS A 95 21.23 3.04 7.33
C CYS A 95 22.08 2.06 6.50
N GLU A 96 23.41 2.25 6.47
CA GLU A 96 24.33 1.37 5.73
C GLU A 96 24.30 -0.07 6.26
N HIS A 97 24.16 -0.23 7.58
CA HIS A 97 24.04 -1.54 8.21
C HIS A 97 22.75 -2.25 7.83
N ILE A 98 21.60 -1.57 7.84
CA ILE A 98 20.31 -2.12 7.41
C ILE A 98 20.38 -2.56 5.93
N ILE A 99 20.94 -1.72 5.06
CA ILE A 99 21.14 -2.07 3.63
C ILE A 99 22.00 -3.33 3.50
N LYS A 100 23.08 -3.44 4.28
CA LYS A 100 23.97 -4.61 4.26
C LYS A 100 23.27 -5.87 4.76
N LEU A 101 22.44 -5.79 5.80
CA LEU A 101 21.65 -6.91 6.29
C LEU A 101 20.65 -7.40 5.23
N ALA A 102 19.94 -6.47 4.59
CA ALA A 102 19.02 -6.78 3.51
C ALA A 102 19.72 -7.45 2.32
N GLY A 103 20.86 -6.89 1.89
CA GLY A 103 21.67 -7.47 0.81
C GLY A 103 22.19 -8.88 1.12
N LYS A 104 22.57 -9.15 2.38
CA LYS A 104 22.97 -10.50 2.82
C LYS A 104 21.81 -11.49 2.84
N LYS A 105 20.60 -11.04 3.22
CA LYS A 105 19.41 -11.89 3.22
C LYS A 105 18.96 -12.24 1.79
N GLY A 106 19.25 -11.35 0.84
CA GLY A 106 18.82 -11.47 -0.55
C GLY A 106 17.50 -10.74 -0.77
N LEU A 107 17.44 -9.95 -1.84
CA LEU A 107 16.23 -9.29 -2.29
C LEU A 107 15.62 -10.05 -3.46
N HIS A 108 14.30 -10.03 -3.56
CA HIS A 108 13.51 -10.57 -4.67
C HIS A 108 12.63 -9.48 -5.27
N GLU A 109 12.10 -9.70 -6.47
CA GLU A 109 11.17 -8.75 -7.09
C GLU A 109 9.92 -8.58 -6.24
N SER A 110 9.45 -7.35 -6.13
CA SER A 110 8.26 -7.02 -5.35
C SER A 110 7.03 -7.21 -6.23
N THR A 111 6.38 -8.35 -6.15
CA THR A 111 5.12 -8.60 -6.85
C THR A 111 3.94 -8.18 -5.97
N THR A 112 2.89 -7.67 -6.60
CA THR A 112 1.61 -7.32 -5.96
C THR A 112 0.56 -8.43 -6.14
N LEU A 113 0.75 -9.30 -7.12
CA LEU A 113 -0.11 -10.43 -7.44
C LEU A 113 0.74 -11.69 -7.72
N PRO A 114 0.21 -12.91 -7.51
CA PRO A 114 0.85 -14.14 -7.94
C PRO A 114 0.80 -14.30 -9.47
N ASP A 115 1.81 -14.92 -10.05
CA ASP A 115 1.84 -15.25 -11.49
C ASP A 115 0.70 -16.22 -11.85
N PRO A 116 -0.10 -15.96 -12.91
CA PRO A 116 -1.11 -16.90 -13.36
C PRO A 116 -0.47 -18.16 -13.96
N ASP A 117 -1.01 -19.34 -13.63
CA ASP A 117 -0.56 -20.67 -14.10
C ASP A 117 -0.65 -20.83 -15.64
N ASP A 118 0.16 -21.75 -16.18
CA ASP A 118 0.44 -21.99 -17.61
C ASP A 118 -0.79 -22.17 -18.54
N ASP A 119 -0.54 -21.98 -19.85
CA ASP A 119 -1.44 -22.05 -21.02
C ASP A 119 -2.49 -23.20 -21.01
N ILE A 120 -3.59 -23.01 -20.28
CA ILE A 120 -4.77 -23.89 -20.32
C ILE A 120 -5.90 -23.17 -21.07
N ALA A 121 -6.59 -23.91 -21.95
CA ALA A 121 -7.79 -23.39 -22.59
C ALA A 121 -8.88 -23.20 -21.53
N TYR A 122 -9.37 -21.97 -21.39
CA TYR A 122 -10.50 -21.63 -20.53
C TYR A 122 -11.73 -22.49 -20.85
N SER A 123 -12.22 -23.21 -19.85
CA SER A 123 -13.55 -23.81 -19.85
C SER A 123 -14.62 -22.72 -19.93
N ASP A 124 -15.82 -23.08 -20.40
CA ASP A 124 -16.94 -22.14 -20.48
C ASP A 124 -17.30 -21.57 -19.09
N GLU A 125 -17.11 -22.37 -18.04
CA GLU A 125 -17.36 -21.97 -16.65
C GLU A 125 -16.37 -20.90 -16.17
N GLU A 126 -15.08 -21.05 -16.48
CA GLU A 126 -14.05 -20.07 -16.15
C GLU A 126 -14.26 -18.76 -16.94
N LYS A 127 -14.65 -18.84 -18.22
CA LYS A 127 -14.98 -17.64 -19.01
C LYS A 127 -16.14 -16.87 -18.40
N VAL A 128 -17.19 -17.57 -17.98
CA VAL A 128 -18.34 -16.95 -17.31
C VAL A 128 -17.89 -16.23 -16.04
N GLU A 129 -17.02 -16.83 -15.25
CA GLU A 129 -16.52 -16.20 -14.02
C GLU A 129 -15.62 -14.99 -14.31
N HIS A 130 -14.70 -15.09 -15.27
CA HIS A 130 -13.86 -13.96 -15.71
C HIS A 130 -14.71 -12.81 -16.23
N CYS A 131 -15.72 -13.10 -17.06
CA CYS A 131 -16.61 -12.07 -17.59
C CYS A 131 -17.48 -11.44 -16.50
N LYS A 132 -17.92 -12.19 -15.50
CA LYS A 132 -18.61 -11.61 -14.33
C LYS A 132 -17.71 -10.68 -13.54
N ASN A 133 -16.44 -11.07 -13.31
CA ASN A 133 -15.48 -10.21 -12.63
C ASN A 133 -15.26 -8.91 -13.42
N LEU A 134 -15.03 -9.02 -14.73
CA LEU A 134 -14.91 -7.85 -15.60
C LEU A 134 -16.16 -6.96 -15.55
N LEU A 135 -17.36 -7.53 -15.69
CA LEU A 135 -18.63 -6.80 -15.65
C LEU A 135 -18.95 -6.20 -14.28
N SER A 136 -18.34 -6.71 -13.20
CA SER A 136 -18.47 -6.10 -11.88
C SER A 136 -17.84 -4.69 -11.80
N ASN A 137 -16.99 -4.36 -12.78
CA ASN A 137 -16.41 -3.04 -12.98
C ASN A 137 -17.24 -2.10 -13.88
N ASP A 138 -18.48 -2.48 -14.27
CA ASP A 138 -19.44 -1.59 -14.95
C ASP A 138 -19.95 -0.51 -13.98
N ARG A 139 -19.15 0.55 -13.84
CA ARG A 139 -19.43 1.69 -12.96
C ARG A 139 -20.49 2.61 -13.57
N GLY A 140 -20.59 2.64 -14.90
CA GLY A 140 -21.64 3.35 -15.64
C GLY A 140 -23.02 2.72 -15.48
N SER A 141 -23.09 1.44 -15.10
CA SER A 141 -24.30 0.62 -15.04
C SER A 141 -25.06 0.61 -16.37
N ASP A 142 -24.35 0.63 -17.49
CA ASP A 142 -24.94 0.61 -18.84
C ASP A 142 -24.97 -0.80 -19.47
N GLY A 143 -24.46 -1.80 -18.74
CA GLY A 143 -24.42 -3.20 -19.13
C GLY A 143 -23.27 -3.53 -20.08
N LYS A 144 -22.34 -2.60 -20.30
CA LYS A 144 -21.14 -2.77 -21.11
C LYS A 144 -19.92 -2.21 -20.38
N ILE A 145 -18.73 -2.58 -20.83
CA ILE A 145 -17.48 -2.10 -20.27
C ILE A 145 -16.79 -1.18 -21.26
N SER A 146 -16.66 0.09 -20.89
CA SER A 146 -15.87 1.07 -21.63
C SER A 146 -14.37 0.81 -21.51
N THR A 147 -13.55 1.43 -22.36
CA THR A 147 -12.08 1.34 -22.28
C THR A 147 -11.55 1.83 -20.93
N LEU A 148 -12.19 2.84 -20.32
CA LEU A 148 -11.82 3.37 -19.01
C LEU A 148 -12.09 2.36 -17.88
N GLU A 149 -13.25 1.70 -17.92
CA GLU A 149 -13.59 0.64 -16.95
C GLU A 149 -12.70 -0.58 -17.14
N PHE A 150 -12.33 -0.90 -18.38
CA PHE A 150 -11.37 -1.96 -18.68
C PHE A 150 -9.95 -1.64 -18.19
N ALA A 151 -9.50 -0.39 -18.35
CA ALA A 151 -8.23 0.07 -17.79
C ALA A 151 -8.23 -0.05 -16.26
N ALA A 152 -9.34 0.32 -15.61
CA ALA A 152 -9.51 0.19 -14.16
C ALA A 152 -9.47 -1.29 -13.71
N PHE A 153 -10.12 -2.19 -14.45
CA PHE A 153 -10.04 -3.63 -14.24
C PHE A 153 -8.59 -4.14 -14.34
N ILE A 154 -7.85 -3.79 -15.40
CA ILE A 154 -6.43 -4.18 -15.54
C ILE A 154 -5.58 -3.68 -14.35
N LYS A 155 -5.84 -2.46 -13.90
CA LYS A 155 -5.14 -1.88 -12.75
C LYS A 155 -5.42 -2.63 -11.45
N GLN A 156 -6.65 -3.08 -11.26
CA GLN A 156 -7.07 -3.80 -10.05
C GLN A 156 -6.61 -5.27 -10.08
N ASP A 157 -6.91 -5.99 -11.15
CA ASP A 157 -6.75 -7.44 -11.24
C ASP A 157 -5.38 -7.88 -11.77
N PHE A 158 -4.63 -6.99 -12.42
CA PHE A 158 -3.29 -7.29 -12.95
C PHE A 158 -2.19 -6.36 -12.42
N ALA A 159 -2.56 -5.40 -11.55
CA ALA A 159 -1.64 -4.42 -10.99
C ALA A 159 -0.78 -3.75 -12.08
N MET A 160 -1.41 -3.34 -13.19
CA MET A 160 -0.79 -2.56 -14.25
C MET A 160 -1.63 -1.33 -14.59
N SER A 161 -1.01 -0.17 -14.73
CA SER A 161 -1.68 1.02 -15.26
C SER A 161 -1.38 1.10 -16.75
N ILE A 162 -2.40 1.12 -17.59
CA ILE A 162 -2.27 1.26 -19.05
C ILE A 162 -3.15 2.39 -19.55
N SER A 163 -2.74 3.06 -20.63
CA SER A 163 -3.52 4.15 -21.19
C SER A 163 -4.75 3.65 -21.95
N ASP A 164 -5.79 4.49 -22.06
CA ASP A 164 -7.00 4.18 -22.84
C ASP A 164 -6.67 3.78 -24.30
N ALA A 165 -5.65 4.41 -24.91
CA ALA A 165 -5.22 4.11 -26.26
C ALA A 165 -4.54 2.72 -26.38
N ASP A 166 -3.82 2.30 -25.33
CA ASP A 166 -3.20 0.99 -25.26
C ASP A 166 -4.25 -0.10 -25.00
N VAL A 167 -5.29 0.19 -24.22
CA VAL A 167 -6.47 -0.68 -24.05
C VAL A 167 -7.13 -0.92 -25.39
N GLU A 168 -7.44 0.12 -26.15
CA GLU A 168 -8.08 -0.03 -27.48
C GLU A 168 -7.22 -0.90 -28.41
N THR A 169 -5.91 -0.64 -28.43
CA THR A 169 -4.95 -1.44 -29.22
C THR A 169 -4.93 -2.91 -28.78
N MET A 170 -5.00 -3.16 -27.48
CA MET A 170 -5.06 -4.51 -26.92
C MET A 170 -6.36 -5.20 -27.31
N LEU A 171 -7.53 -4.58 -27.09
CA LEU A 171 -8.84 -5.15 -27.39
C LEU A 171 -8.96 -5.57 -28.86
N GLN A 172 -8.38 -4.79 -29.77
CA GLN A 172 -8.27 -5.14 -31.19
C GLN A 172 -7.36 -6.37 -31.44
N LYS A 173 -6.23 -6.48 -30.73
CA LYS A 173 -5.31 -7.63 -30.85
C LYS A 173 -5.91 -8.91 -30.27
N VAL A 174 -6.62 -8.83 -29.15
CA VAL A 174 -7.22 -9.99 -28.47
C VAL A 174 -8.64 -10.32 -28.98
N ASN A 175 -9.19 -9.48 -29.85
CA ASN A 175 -10.50 -9.64 -30.50
C ASN A 175 -11.66 -9.78 -29.49
N PHE A 176 -11.64 -8.95 -28.44
CA PHE A 176 -12.72 -8.84 -27.46
C PHE A 176 -13.82 -7.90 -27.94
N ASP A 177 -13.47 -6.74 -28.51
CA ASP A 177 -14.43 -5.80 -29.11
C ASP A 177 -14.65 -6.17 -30.60
N LYS A 178 -15.71 -6.93 -30.87
CA LYS A 178 -15.96 -7.51 -32.21
C LYS A 178 -16.71 -6.56 -33.11
N ASP A 179 -17.68 -5.83 -32.55
CA ASP A 179 -18.48 -4.87 -33.31
C ASP A 179 -17.81 -3.50 -33.44
N ARG A 180 -16.70 -3.27 -32.72
CA ARG A 180 -15.85 -2.08 -32.76
C ARG A 180 -16.60 -0.82 -32.32
N ASP A 181 -17.52 -0.98 -31.37
CA ASP A 181 -18.21 0.15 -30.76
C ASP A 181 -17.45 0.77 -29.57
N GLY A 182 -16.28 0.21 -29.23
CA GLY A 182 -15.43 0.68 -28.13
C GLY A 182 -15.93 0.27 -26.75
N LEU A 183 -16.93 -0.60 -26.68
CA LEU A 183 -17.51 -1.14 -25.46
C LEU A 183 -17.47 -2.66 -25.53
N ILE A 184 -17.31 -3.32 -24.37
CA ILE A 184 -17.31 -4.78 -24.29
C ILE A 184 -18.62 -5.23 -23.67
N SER A 185 -19.47 -5.86 -24.47
CA SER A 185 -20.67 -6.52 -23.96
C SER A 185 -20.34 -7.86 -23.28
N GLU A 186 -21.25 -8.37 -22.44
CA GLU A 186 -21.13 -9.72 -21.86
C GLU A 186 -20.91 -10.79 -22.94
N LYS A 187 -21.64 -10.68 -24.05
CA LYS A 187 -21.52 -11.61 -25.18
C LYS A 187 -20.12 -11.57 -25.81
N GLU A 188 -19.59 -10.38 -26.01
CA GLU A 188 -18.26 -10.17 -26.56
C GLU A 188 -17.15 -10.69 -25.66
N CYS A 189 -17.30 -10.49 -24.35
CA CYS A 189 -16.40 -11.09 -23.37
C CYS A 189 -16.42 -12.62 -23.47
N LEU A 190 -17.60 -13.27 -23.43
CA LEU A 190 -17.71 -14.74 -23.45
C LEU A 190 -17.17 -15.37 -24.74
N GLU A 191 -17.35 -14.68 -25.87
CA GLU A 191 -16.84 -15.14 -27.16
C GLU A 191 -15.41 -14.65 -27.47
N GLY A 192 -14.78 -13.93 -26.54
CA GLY A 192 -13.44 -13.36 -26.65
C GLY A 192 -12.34 -14.42 -26.51
N ASN A 193 -11.13 -14.07 -26.93
CA ASN A 193 -9.97 -14.95 -26.81
C ASN A 193 -9.21 -14.70 -25.50
N HIS A 194 -9.72 -15.27 -24.40
CA HIS A 194 -9.12 -15.11 -23.06
C HIS A 194 -7.66 -15.57 -22.98
N VAL A 195 -7.27 -16.60 -23.74
CA VAL A 195 -5.86 -17.04 -23.80
C VAL A 195 -4.98 -15.96 -24.43
N ALA A 196 -5.43 -15.34 -25.52
CA ALA A 196 -4.69 -14.23 -26.12
C ALA A 196 -4.63 -13.00 -25.20
N PHE A 197 -5.66 -12.77 -24.38
CA PHE A 197 -5.65 -11.74 -23.36
C PHE A 197 -4.56 -12.01 -22.32
N ASP A 198 -4.52 -13.19 -21.70
CA ASP A 198 -3.48 -13.53 -20.71
C ASP A 198 -2.07 -13.46 -21.30
N GLN A 199 -1.89 -13.95 -22.53
CA GLN A 199 -0.61 -13.85 -23.24
C GLN A 199 -0.19 -12.40 -23.47
N TYR A 200 -1.15 -11.52 -23.77
CA TYR A 200 -0.89 -10.10 -23.90
C TYR A 200 -0.52 -9.47 -22.55
N MET A 201 -1.21 -9.84 -21.47
CA MET A 201 -0.92 -9.35 -20.12
C MET A 201 0.47 -9.77 -19.65
N ARG A 202 0.87 -11.02 -19.88
CA ARG A 202 2.25 -11.50 -19.63
C ARG A 202 3.27 -10.75 -20.46
N TYR A 203 2.99 -10.56 -21.74
CA TYR A 203 3.87 -9.78 -22.62
C TYR A 203 4.06 -8.35 -22.10
N LEU A 204 2.98 -7.68 -21.66
CA LEU A 204 3.05 -6.35 -21.06
C LEU A 204 3.88 -6.38 -19.78
N GLU A 205 3.62 -7.33 -18.89
CA GLU A 205 4.37 -7.47 -17.66
C GLU A 205 5.88 -7.59 -17.95
N ASP A 206 6.28 -8.49 -18.84
CA ASP A 206 7.69 -8.75 -19.16
C ASP A 206 8.40 -7.61 -19.91
N ASN A 207 7.70 -6.94 -20.82
CA ASN A 207 8.31 -6.02 -21.78
C ASN A 207 8.03 -4.53 -21.50
N HIS A 208 7.05 -4.24 -20.65
CA HIS A 208 6.61 -2.89 -20.32
C HIS A 208 6.66 -2.63 -18.80
N PRO A 209 7.86 -2.67 -18.18
CA PRO A 209 8.01 -2.55 -16.73
C PRO A 209 7.57 -1.21 -16.14
N ARG A 210 7.33 -0.19 -16.99
CA ARG A 210 6.80 1.12 -16.59
C ARG A 210 5.30 1.14 -16.33
N GLU A 211 4.57 0.19 -16.91
CA GLU A 211 3.13 0.04 -16.73
C GLU A 211 2.81 -0.78 -15.46
N ARG A 212 3.80 -1.48 -14.89
CA ARG A 212 3.62 -2.23 -13.64
C ARG A 212 3.32 -1.26 -12.50
N THR A 213 2.32 -1.56 -11.67
CA THR A 213 2.01 -0.76 -10.48
C THR A 213 3.20 -0.64 -9.54
N ARG A 214 4.05 -1.67 -9.46
CA ARG A 214 5.24 -1.69 -8.63
C ARG A 214 6.45 -2.26 -9.38
N LEU A 215 7.54 -1.51 -9.37
CA LEU A 215 8.84 -1.92 -9.91
C LEU A 215 9.93 -1.68 -8.86
N SER A 216 10.18 -2.69 -8.02
CA SER A 216 11.19 -2.65 -6.95
C SER A 216 11.58 -4.04 -6.50
N LYS A 217 12.70 -4.15 -5.79
CA LYS A 217 13.10 -5.36 -5.07
C LYS A 217 12.88 -5.20 -3.58
N GLN A 218 12.59 -6.28 -2.86
CA GLN A 218 12.36 -6.22 -1.41
C GLN A 218 12.89 -7.43 -0.66
N THR A 219 13.02 -7.27 0.65
CA THR A 219 13.23 -8.34 1.63
C THR A 219 12.71 -7.88 2.99
N TRP A 220 12.56 -8.80 3.94
CA TRP A 220 12.11 -8.48 5.30
C TRP A 220 13.20 -8.79 6.30
N LEU A 221 13.50 -7.89 7.23
CA LEU A 221 14.41 -8.12 8.33
C LEU A 221 13.62 -8.33 9.62
N SER A 222 13.86 -9.45 10.30
CA SER A 222 13.17 -9.71 11.55
C SER A 222 13.66 -8.77 12.65
N VAL A 223 12.74 -7.99 13.20
CA VAL A 223 13.02 -6.96 14.20
C VAL A 223 12.75 -7.49 15.60
N THR A 224 11.55 -8.02 15.84
CA THR A 224 11.17 -8.61 17.13
C THR A 224 12.06 -9.81 17.43
N GLY A 225 12.74 -9.78 18.58
CA GLY A 225 13.64 -10.86 19.00
C GLY A 225 14.99 -10.89 18.26
N SER A 226 15.29 -9.90 17.41
CA SER A 226 16.59 -9.79 16.73
C SER A 226 17.74 -9.66 17.72
N THR A 227 18.88 -10.28 17.43
CA THR A 227 20.13 -10.06 18.18
C THR A 227 20.92 -8.85 17.67
N ASP A 228 20.52 -8.31 16.51
CA ASP A 228 21.15 -7.13 15.92
C ASP A 228 20.79 -5.86 16.72
N VAL A 229 21.82 -5.12 17.14
CA VAL A 229 21.65 -3.94 17.99
C VAL A 229 20.89 -2.83 17.28
N VAL A 230 21.15 -2.61 15.98
CA VAL A 230 20.50 -1.53 15.21
C VAL A 230 19.01 -1.82 15.06
N LEU A 231 18.64 -3.08 14.75
CA LEU A 231 17.22 -3.46 14.60
C LEU A 231 16.46 -3.38 15.94
N ARG A 232 17.09 -3.79 17.05
CA ARG A 232 16.50 -3.64 18.39
C ARG A 232 16.29 -2.19 18.79
N ASP A 233 17.30 -1.34 18.57
CA ASP A 233 17.23 0.08 18.91
C ASP A 233 16.22 0.81 18.02
N LEU A 234 16.06 0.37 16.76
CA LEU A 234 15.00 0.83 15.88
C LEU A 234 13.60 0.54 16.46
N GLN A 235 13.32 -0.70 16.87
CA GLN A 235 12.04 -1.05 17.48
C GLN A 235 11.75 -0.25 18.74
N GLN A 236 12.77 -0.04 19.58
CA GLN A 236 12.64 0.75 20.79
C GLN A 236 12.34 2.23 20.48
N ARG A 237 12.97 2.82 19.46
CA ARG A 237 12.64 4.19 19.00
C ARG A 237 11.21 4.29 18.48
N VAL A 238 10.73 3.32 17.70
CA VAL A 238 9.33 3.29 17.22
C VAL A 238 8.36 3.19 18.39
N LYS A 239 8.64 2.34 19.39
CA LYS A 239 7.83 2.24 20.60
C LYS A 239 7.76 3.57 21.35
N LEU A 240 8.88 4.27 21.53
CA LEU A 240 8.93 5.57 22.20
C LEU A 240 8.18 6.67 21.41
N LEU A 241 8.31 6.66 20.08
CA LEU A 241 7.66 7.62 19.20
C LEU A 241 6.13 7.45 19.21
N THR A 242 5.69 6.22 18.98
CA THR A 242 4.27 5.88 18.79
C THR A 242 3.52 5.74 20.10
N LYS A 243 4.23 5.53 21.22
CA LYS A 243 3.67 5.25 22.56
C LYS A 243 2.63 4.14 22.55
N LEU A 244 2.67 3.26 21.54
CA LEU A 244 1.79 2.11 21.48
C LEU A 244 2.25 1.06 22.49
N PRO A 245 1.31 0.29 23.06
CA PRO A 245 1.65 -0.86 23.88
C PRO A 245 2.62 -1.78 23.15
N LYS A 246 3.61 -2.29 23.89
CA LYS A 246 4.67 -3.19 23.40
C LYS A 246 4.11 -4.33 22.54
N TYR A 247 2.96 -4.88 22.95
CA TYR A 247 2.25 -5.93 22.24
C TYR A 247 1.96 -5.59 20.76
N PHE A 248 1.50 -4.37 20.46
CA PHE A 248 1.22 -3.99 19.06
C PHE A 248 2.50 -3.88 18.23
N ILE A 249 3.56 -3.31 18.81
CA ILE A 249 4.84 -3.14 18.11
C ILE A 249 5.52 -4.49 17.85
N GLU A 250 5.47 -5.42 18.79
CA GLU A 250 6.13 -6.72 18.66
C GLU A 250 5.38 -7.71 17.75
N ASN A 251 4.06 -7.55 17.60
CA ASN A 251 3.21 -8.35 16.70
C ASN A 251 2.93 -7.63 15.37
N SER A 252 3.68 -6.58 15.04
CA SER A 252 3.65 -5.94 13.72
C SER A 252 4.48 -6.73 12.69
N GLU A 253 4.32 -6.38 11.41
CA GLU A 253 5.15 -6.92 10.33
C GLU A 253 6.64 -6.65 10.56
N ASP A 254 7.48 -7.56 10.06
CA ASP A 254 8.94 -7.39 10.02
C ASP A 254 9.33 -6.16 9.17
N LEU A 255 10.54 -5.63 9.36
CA LEU A 255 11.02 -4.46 8.62
C LEU A 255 11.20 -4.81 7.14
N GLN A 256 10.30 -4.32 6.30
CA GLN A 256 10.43 -4.39 4.85
C GLN A 256 11.51 -3.40 4.37
N VAL A 257 12.53 -3.93 3.70
CA VAL A 257 13.57 -3.13 3.05
C VAL A 257 13.37 -3.21 1.55
N VAL A 258 13.14 -2.06 0.92
CA VAL A 258 12.82 -1.95 -0.51
C VAL A 258 13.95 -1.23 -1.23
N GLN A 259 14.31 -1.74 -2.41
CA GLN A 259 15.29 -1.17 -3.33
C GLN A 259 14.60 -0.79 -4.64
N TYR A 260 14.61 0.51 -4.93
CA TYR A 260 14.22 1.04 -6.23
C TYR A 260 15.46 1.22 -7.11
N GLY A 261 15.42 0.64 -8.31
CA GLY A 261 16.43 0.87 -9.34
C GLY A 261 16.14 2.14 -10.15
N VAL A 262 16.93 2.39 -11.20
CA VAL A 262 16.61 3.42 -12.19
C VAL A 262 15.25 3.08 -12.83
N HIS A 263 14.35 4.07 -12.91
CA HIS A 263 12.94 3.92 -13.30
C HIS A 263 12.06 3.06 -12.36
N GLY A 264 12.61 2.58 -11.24
CA GLY A 264 11.83 1.90 -10.22
C GLY A 264 10.82 2.87 -9.61
N HIS A 265 9.60 2.40 -9.41
CA HIS A 265 8.49 3.22 -8.91
C HIS A 265 7.48 2.33 -8.18
N TYR A 266 6.56 2.98 -7.50
CA TYR A 266 5.37 2.35 -6.94
C TYR A 266 4.24 3.36 -7.03
N HIS A 267 3.19 3.04 -7.80
CA HIS A 267 2.04 3.93 -7.93
C HIS A 267 1.34 4.14 -6.59
N ALA A 268 0.63 5.26 -6.45
CA ALA A 268 -0.05 5.62 -5.21
C ALA A 268 -1.09 4.58 -4.84
N HIS A 269 -1.04 4.12 -3.59
CA HIS A 269 -1.91 3.08 -3.04
C HIS A 269 -2.14 3.33 -1.55
N TYR A 270 -3.12 2.61 -0.99
CA TYR A 270 -3.30 2.53 0.45
C TYR A 270 -2.50 1.35 1.01
N ASP A 271 -1.89 1.55 2.17
CA ASP A 271 -1.10 0.51 2.85
C ASP A 271 -1.96 -0.58 3.54
N SER A 272 -3.27 -0.37 3.62
CA SER A 272 -4.25 -1.32 4.16
C SER A 272 -5.35 -1.56 3.14
N THR A 273 -5.99 -2.72 3.22
CA THR A 273 -7.13 -3.04 2.36
C THR A 273 -8.27 -2.04 2.62
N ASN A 274 -8.76 -1.41 1.55
CA ASN A 274 -9.88 -0.47 1.55
C ASN A 274 -11.25 -1.16 1.34
N GLU A 275 -11.25 -2.42 0.94
CA GLU A 275 -12.43 -3.21 0.61
C GLU A 275 -13.16 -3.69 1.87
N TRP A 276 -14.03 -2.84 2.42
CA TRP A 276 -15.06 -3.31 3.34
C TRP A 276 -16.24 -3.86 2.54
N ASN A 277 -16.28 -5.17 2.32
CA ASN A 277 -17.39 -5.85 1.63
C ASN A 277 -18.62 -6.12 2.54
N GLY A 278 -18.69 -5.50 3.72
CA GLY A 278 -19.77 -5.73 4.69
C GLY A 278 -19.60 -6.99 5.54
N GLN A 279 -18.62 -7.85 5.26
CA GLN A 279 -18.25 -8.97 6.13
C GLN A 279 -17.07 -8.54 7.01
N ALA A 280 -17.09 -8.93 8.28
CA ALA A 280 -15.96 -8.74 9.17
C ALA A 280 -14.79 -9.60 8.69
N SER A 281 -13.90 -9.02 7.90
CA SER A 281 -12.62 -9.64 7.55
C SER A 281 -11.66 -9.55 8.74
N ARG A 282 -10.96 -10.64 9.02
CA ARG A 282 -9.92 -10.65 10.04
C ARG A 282 -8.71 -9.87 9.54
N CYS A 283 -7.93 -9.27 10.43
CA CYS A 283 -6.65 -8.69 10.04
C CYS A 283 -5.59 -9.78 9.93
N CYS A 284 -4.93 -9.86 8.77
CA CYS A 284 -3.79 -10.75 8.54
C CYS A 284 -2.46 -10.00 8.63
N LEU A 285 -1.43 -10.74 9.05
CA LEU A 285 -0.04 -10.32 8.92
C LEU A 285 0.50 -10.87 7.58
N GLY A 286 0.74 -9.98 6.63
CA GLY A 286 1.45 -10.28 5.38
C GLY A 286 0.64 -10.89 4.25
N ASN A 287 -0.02 -12.05 4.45
CA ASN A 287 -0.53 -12.82 3.32
C ASN A 287 -1.99 -12.47 2.96
N TYR A 288 -2.21 -12.17 1.68
CA TYR A 288 -3.53 -12.05 1.06
C TYR A 288 -4.14 -13.46 1.00
N SER A 289 -5.22 -13.70 1.75
CA SER A 289 -6.07 -14.87 1.55
C SER A 289 -7.51 -14.41 1.55
N ASP A 290 -8.39 -15.15 0.88
CA ASP A 290 -9.81 -14.83 0.64
C ASP A 290 -10.65 -14.60 1.91
N HIS A 291 -10.04 -14.70 3.10
CA HIS A 291 -10.71 -14.61 4.40
C HIS A 291 -10.10 -13.55 5.34
N CYS A 292 -9.20 -12.68 4.87
CA CYS A 292 -8.64 -11.62 5.70
C CYS A 292 -8.13 -10.40 4.92
N SER A 293 -7.99 -9.27 5.64
CA SER A 293 -7.56 -7.96 5.13
C SER A 293 -6.23 -7.53 5.73
N LEU A 294 -5.45 -6.72 5.00
CA LEU A 294 -4.29 -6.04 5.56
C LEU A 294 -4.75 -4.86 6.40
N CYS A 295 -4.35 -4.84 7.67
CA CYS A 295 -4.74 -3.81 8.63
C CYS A 295 -3.52 -3.12 9.22
N ARG A 296 -2.99 -2.13 8.52
CA ARG A 296 -1.90 -1.28 9.02
C ARG A 296 -2.49 -0.03 9.66
N PHE A 297 -2.26 0.13 10.96
CA PHE A 297 -2.68 1.31 11.71
C PHE A 297 -1.79 2.54 11.43
N MET A 298 -0.54 2.31 11.07
CA MET A 298 0.44 3.33 10.71
C MET A 298 1.54 2.72 9.86
N THR A 299 2.23 3.57 9.09
CA THR A 299 3.41 3.22 8.32
C THR A 299 4.58 4.09 8.74
N VAL A 300 5.69 3.45 9.11
CA VAL A 300 6.94 4.14 9.45
C VAL A 300 7.94 3.89 8.33
N LEU A 301 8.19 4.91 7.51
CA LEU A 301 9.01 4.84 6.31
C LEU A 301 10.39 5.51 6.54
N TYR A 302 11.46 4.75 6.36
CA TYR A 302 12.84 5.22 6.54
C TYR A 302 13.53 5.40 5.18
N TYR A 303 14.08 6.58 4.90
CA TYR A 303 14.99 6.75 3.76
C TYR A 303 16.40 6.30 4.15
N LEU A 304 16.90 5.24 3.50
CA LEU A 304 18.18 4.60 3.85
C LEU A 304 19.38 5.19 3.08
N ASN A 305 19.14 5.94 2.01
CA ASN A 305 20.19 6.64 1.27
C ASN A 305 19.66 7.91 0.61
N ASP A 306 20.59 8.79 0.25
CA ASP A 306 20.28 9.97 -0.55
C ASP A 306 20.12 9.55 -2.02
N VAL A 307 19.00 9.94 -2.63
CA VAL A 307 18.71 9.74 -4.06
C VAL A 307 19.11 11.00 -4.82
N THR A 308 19.79 10.82 -5.96
CA THR A 308 20.34 11.93 -6.77
C THR A 308 19.26 12.69 -7.52
N ASP A 309 18.30 11.98 -8.11
CA ASP A 309 17.20 12.53 -8.90
C ASP A 309 15.96 11.64 -8.77
N GLY A 310 14.78 12.25 -8.66
CA GLY A 310 13.51 11.57 -8.37
C GLY A 310 13.48 10.78 -7.04
N GLY A 311 12.58 9.80 -6.97
CA GLY A 311 12.46 8.88 -5.83
C GLY A 311 11.74 9.47 -4.61
N GLU A 312 10.92 10.50 -4.82
CA GLU A 312 10.07 11.09 -3.80
C GLU A 312 8.94 10.13 -3.35
N THR A 313 8.48 10.31 -2.11
CA THR A 313 7.20 9.75 -1.69
C THR A 313 6.11 10.80 -1.89
N ALA A 314 5.21 10.57 -2.83
CA ALA A 314 4.12 11.47 -3.15
C ALA A 314 2.83 11.11 -2.40
N PHE A 315 2.08 12.13 -1.97
CA PHE A 315 0.72 12.01 -1.46
C PHE A 315 -0.19 12.84 -2.37
N PRO A 316 -0.72 12.27 -3.47
CA PRO A 316 -1.34 13.04 -4.54
C PRO A 316 -2.52 13.91 -4.09
N VAL A 317 -3.22 13.50 -3.03
CA VAL A 317 -4.44 14.12 -2.50
C VAL A 317 -4.23 14.75 -1.11
N ALA A 318 -2.99 15.05 -0.73
CA ALA A 318 -2.70 15.61 0.58
C ALA A 318 -3.43 16.96 0.80
N GLU A 319 -4.00 17.15 1.98
CA GLU A 319 -4.77 18.32 2.42
C GLU A 319 -6.11 18.54 1.69
N GLU A 320 -6.49 17.69 0.74
CA GLU A 320 -7.80 17.80 0.07
C GLU A 320 -8.95 17.50 1.05
N GLU A 321 -9.98 18.35 1.03
CA GLU A 321 -11.17 18.19 1.86
C GLU A 321 -12.18 17.22 1.25
N HIS A 322 -12.28 17.22 -0.08
CA HIS A 322 -13.19 16.38 -0.84
C HIS A 322 -12.40 15.64 -1.91
N ILE A 323 -12.25 14.33 -1.73
CA ILE A 323 -11.58 13.45 -2.66
C ILE A 323 -12.61 12.93 -3.66
N ASN A 324 -12.44 13.28 -4.94
CA ASN A 324 -13.27 12.77 -6.03
C ASN A 324 -12.54 11.63 -6.74
N GLN A 325 -12.93 10.39 -6.43
CA GLN A 325 -12.29 9.20 -6.97
C GLN A 325 -12.33 9.16 -8.51
N THR A 326 -13.43 9.57 -9.12
CA THR A 326 -13.58 9.59 -10.59
C THR A 326 -12.61 10.56 -11.26
N GLU A 327 -12.34 11.69 -10.62
CA GLU A 327 -11.38 12.69 -11.14
C GLU A 327 -9.94 12.19 -11.00
N ILE A 328 -9.62 11.53 -9.89
CA ILE A 328 -8.31 10.90 -9.65
C ILE A 328 -7.99 9.85 -10.72
N GLU A 329 -8.98 9.04 -11.08
CA GLU A 329 -8.84 8.01 -12.10
C GLU A 329 -8.71 8.62 -13.49
N LYS A 330 -9.56 9.59 -13.82
CA LYS A 330 -9.55 10.26 -15.13
C LYS A 330 -8.24 11.01 -15.40
N GLU A 331 -7.65 11.59 -14.37
CA GLU A 331 -6.36 12.30 -14.46
C GLU A 331 -5.15 11.39 -14.19
N ASP A 332 -5.39 10.10 -13.93
CA ASP A 332 -4.41 9.09 -13.53
C ASP A 332 -3.41 9.57 -12.44
N ARG A 333 -3.91 10.38 -11.49
CA ARG A 333 -3.08 11.03 -10.44
C ARG A 333 -2.31 10.07 -9.54
N THR A 334 -2.66 8.79 -9.60
CA THR A 334 -1.99 7.71 -8.85
C THR A 334 -0.78 7.13 -9.57
N ASN A 335 -0.64 7.36 -10.87
CA ASN A 335 0.45 6.83 -11.66
C ASN A 335 1.72 7.66 -11.46
N LEU A 336 2.52 7.25 -10.48
CA LEU A 336 3.73 7.99 -10.13
C LEU A 336 4.87 7.83 -11.15
N SER A 337 4.78 6.92 -12.13
CA SER A 337 5.84 6.79 -13.15
C SER A 337 5.78 7.90 -14.21
N ILE A 338 4.61 8.54 -14.35
CA ILE A 338 4.40 9.70 -15.24
C ILE A 338 4.44 11.04 -14.51
N HIS A 339 4.16 11.05 -13.20
CA HIS A 339 4.02 12.26 -12.39
C HIS A 339 5.23 12.59 -11.50
N CYS A 340 6.18 11.67 -11.33
CA CYS A 340 7.38 11.83 -10.48
C CYS A 340 8.63 11.30 -11.21
#